data_AF-A0A2T2RJD4-F1
#
_entry.id   AF-A0A2T2RJD4-F1
#
_cell.length_a   1.000
_cell.length_b   1.000
_cell.length_c   1.000
_cell.angle_alpha   90.00
_cell.angle_beta   90.00
_cell.angle_gamma   90.00
#
_symmetry.space_group_name_H-M   'P 1'
#
loop_
_entity.id
_entity.type
_entity.pdbx_description
1 polymer ?
#
loop_
_entity_poly.entity_id
_entity_poly.type
_entity_poly.pdbx_seq_one_letter_code
_entity_poly.pdbx_strand_id
1 'polypeptide(L)'
;MSAHATALCRAAGFDAAVVTKEGAGNADTDLSLKLDMLADADITPVGIFAEMAGPDGTGPPVVSPPRRATAMISAGNYDERLWLPAVERALGSAGIGTADADATAALDVPVAQIHGSLSPLGCGRLMCREAV
;
A
#
# COMPACT_ATOMS: atom_id res chain seq x y z
N MET A 1 -7.18 16.86 -6.09
CA MET A 1 -5.78 16.41 -5.97
C MET A 1 -5.28 15.77 -7.27
N SER A 2 -6.03 14.82 -7.84
CA SER A 2 -5.69 14.11 -9.09
C SER A 2 -5.43 15.02 -10.30
N ALA A 3 -6.35 15.97 -10.56
CA ALA A 3 -6.21 16.94 -11.65
C ALA A 3 -4.91 17.77 -11.59
N HIS A 4 -4.49 18.13 -10.38
CA HIS A 4 -3.28 18.93 -10.18
C HIS A 4 -2.02 18.11 -10.46
N ALA A 5 -1.99 16.83 -10.05
CA ALA A 5 -0.88 15.93 -10.36
C ALA A 5 -0.70 15.74 -11.87
N THR A 6 -1.80 15.53 -12.62
CA THR A 6 -1.76 15.45 -14.09
C THR A 6 -1.28 16.76 -14.71
N ALA A 7 -1.79 17.91 -14.26
CA ALA A 7 -1.36 19.22 -14.76
C ALA A 7 0.15 19.45 -14.55
N LEU A 8 0.68 19.05 -13.39
CA LEU A 8 2.12 19.11 -13.11
C LEU A 8 2.92 18.21 -14.05
N CYS A 9 2.50 16.96 -14.25
CA CYS A 9 3.20 16.03 -15.14
C CYS A 9 3.23 16.55 -16.59
N ARG A 10 2.13 17.13 -17.07
CA ARG A 10 2.06 17.78 -18.39
C ARG A 10 3.00 18.98 -18.48
N ALA A 11 2.99 19.86 -17.47
CA ALA A 11 3.85 21.04 -17.44
C ALA A 11 5.35 20.66 -17.40
N ALA A 12 5.68 19.54 -16.74
CA ALA A 12 7.03 18.99 -16.69
C ALA A 12 7.44 18.22 -17.95
N GLY A 13 6.51 17.93 -18.87
CA GLY A 13 6.78 17.19 -20.10
C GLY A 13 7.08 15.72 -19.89
N PHE A 14 6.45 15.07 -18.90
CA PHE A 14 6.65 13.63 -18.64
C PHE A 14 5.82 12.75 -19.58
N ASP A 15 6.42 11.67 -20.07
CA ASP A 15 5.75 10.67 -20.92
C ASP A 15 4.99 9.60 -20.10
N ALA A 16 5.38 9.42 -18.83
CA ALA A 16 4.83 8.40 -17.95
C ALA A 16 4.89 8.81 -16.48
N ALA A 17 4.04 8.20 -15.66
CA ALA A 17 4.03 8.39 -14.21
C ALA A 17 3.71 7.08 -13.46
N VAL A 18 4.47 6.81 -12.40
CA VAL A 18 4.16 5.75 -11.44
C VAL A 18 3.34 6.36 -10.31
N VAL A 19 2.18 5.78 -10.04
CA VAL A 19 1.28 6.23 -8.97
C VAL A 19 1.19 5.15 -7.91
N THR A 20 1.64 5.49 -6.71
CA THR A 20 1.58 4.61 -5.53
C THR A 20 0.48 5.06 -4.59
N LYS A 21 -0.11 4.13 -3.85
CA LYS A 21 -1.17 4.41 -2.88
C LYS A 21 -0.91 3.70 -1.55
N GLU A 22 -0.95 4.47 -0.46
CA GLU A 22 -1.03 3.97 0.92
C GLU A 22 -2.48 3.99 1.41
N GLY A 23 -2.86 3.02 2.25
CA GLY A 23 -4.22 2.92 2.82
C GLY A 23 -5.25 2.27 1.88
N ALA A 24 -6.54 2.50 2.15
CA ALA A 24 -7.67 1.73 1.62
C ALA A 24 -8.86 2.61 1.21
N GLY A 25 -9.79 2.05 0.43
CA GLY A 25 -11.13 2.63 0.19
C GLY A 25 -11.09 3.94 -0.61
N ASN A 26 -11.07 5.08 0.07
CA ASN A 26 -10.95 6.39 -0.59
C ASN A 26 -9.64 6.53 -1.36
N ALA A 27 -8.57 5.91 -0.85
CA ALA A 27 -7.27 5.92 -1.50
C ALA A 27 -7.28 5.15 -2.83
N ASP A 28 -8.05 4.06 -2.94
CA ASP A 28 -8.21 3.31 -4.19
C ASP A 28 -8.94 4.15 -5.24
N THR A 29 -9.95 4.91 -4.83
CA THR A 29 -10.66 5.84 -5.71
C THR A 29 -9.73 6.96 -6.21
N ASP A 30 -8.93 7.58 -5.34
CA ASP A 30 -7.97 8.62 -5.76
C ASP A 30 -6.89 8.07 -6.71
N LEU A 31 -6.40 6.85 -6.45
CA LEU A 31 -5.47 6.15 -7.34
C LEU A 31 -6.09 5.98 -8.73
N SER A 32 -7.28 5.41 -8.81
CA SER A 32 -7.96 5.14 -10.09
C SER A 32 -8.28 6.42 -10.86
N LEU A 33 -8.75 7.47 -10.16
CA LEU A 33 -8.99 8.77 -10.79
C LEU A 33 -7.69 9.39 -11.33
N LYS A 34 -6.56 9.27 -10.61
CA LYS A 34 -5.26 9.75 -11.11
C LYS A 34 -4.80 8.99 -12.34
N LEU A 35 -4.88 7.66 -12.30
CA LEU A 35 -4.47 6.82 -13.41
C LEU A 35 -5.29 7.16 -14.66
N ASP A 36 -6.61 7.29 -14.53
CA ASP A 36 -7.48 7.65 -15.66
C ASP A 36 -7.19 9.06 -16.19
N MET A 37 -7.00 10.05 -15.31
CA MET A 37 -6.68 11.41 -15.73
C MET A 37 -5.32 11.55 -16.41
N LEU A 38 -4.32 10.76 -16.00
CA LEU A 38 -3.02 10.69 -16.67
C LEU A 38 -3.16 10.06 -18.05
N ALA A 39 -3.90 8.95 -18.17
CA ALA A 39 -4.18 8.29 -19.44
C ALA A 39 -4.91 9.23 -20.42
N ASP A 40 -5.94 9.95 -19.96
CA ASP A 40 -6.69 10.94 -20.76
C ASP A 40 -5.83 12.13 -21.20
N ALA A 41 -4.65 12.33 -20.58
CA ALA A 41 -3.69 13.38 -20.90
C ALA A 41 -2.50 12.87 -21.75
N ASP A 42 -2.60 11.66 -22.31
CA ASP A 42 -1.54 10.98 -23.07
C ASP A 42 -0.24 10.74 -22.26
N ILE A 43 -0.35 10.64 -20.93
CA ILE A 43 0.76 10.29 -20.03
C ILE A 43 0.55 8.85 -19.57
N THR A 44 1.49 7.96 -19.85
CA THR A 44 1.37 6.53 -19.53
C THR A 44 1.35 6.32 -18.00
N PRO A 45 0.23 5.88 -17.40
CA PRO A 45 0.14 5.68 -15.97
C PRO A 45 0.40 4.22 -15.58
N VAL A 46 1.20 4.01 -14.54
CA VAL A 46 1.40 2.69 -13.91
C VAL A 46 1.04 2.78 -12.43
N GLY A 47 0.02 2.04 -12.01
CA GLY A 47 -0.39 1.96 -10.62
C GLY A 47 0.36 0.87 -9.85
N ILE A 48 0.86 1.17 -8.67
CA ILE A 48 1.36 0.18 -7.70
C ILE A 48 0.51 0.29 -6.43
N PHE A 49 -0.05 -0.82 -5.98
CA PHE A 49 -0.99 -0.83 -4.86
C PHE A 49 -0.97 -2.16 -4.09
N ALA A 50 -1.35 -2.12 -2.82
CA ALA A 50 -1.71 -3.31 -2.07
C ALA A 50 -3.21 -3.60 -2.26
N GLU A 51 -3.53 -4.87 -2.54
CA GLU A 51 -4.89 -5.37 -2.71
C GLU A 51 -5.58 -5.55 -1.36
N MET A 52 -6.91 -5.51 -1.35
CA MET A 52 -7.73 -5.82 -0.17
C MET A 52 -8.74 -6.90 -0.52
N ALA A 53 -8.22 -8.12 -0.66
CA ALA A 53 -8.99 -9.26 -1.14
C ALA A 53 -9.52 -10.15 0.01
N GLY A 54 -9.50 -9.66 1.26
CA GLY A 54 -9.87 -10.45 2.43
C GLY A 54 -8.84 -11.51 2.81
N PRO A 55 -8.99 -12.16 3.99
CA PRO A 55 -7.96 -13.06 4.54
C PRO A 55 -7.62 -14.27 3.68
N ASP A 56 -8.55 -14.71 2.83
CA ASP A 56 -8.41 -15.84 1.91
C ASP A 56 -8.19 -15.42 0.45
N GLY A 57 -8.10 -14.11 0.17
CA GLY A 57 -7.87 -13.57 -1.16
C GLY A 57 -9.05 -13.68 -2.12
N THR A 58 -10.26 -14.01 -1.64
CA THR A 58 -11.44 -14.22 -2.50
C THR A 58 -12.30 -12.98 -2.71
N GLY A 59 -12.06 -11.93 -1.94
CA GLY A 59 -12.76 -10.65 -2.02
C GLY A 59 -12.35 -9.81 -3.23
N PRO A 60 -13.18 -8.82 -3.63
CA PRO A 60 -12.81 -7.88 -4.69
C PRO A 60 -11.54 -7.09 -4.30
N PRO A 61 -10.42 -7.24 -5.05
CA PRO A 61 -9.11 -6.74 -4.61
C PRO A 61 -8.97 -5.21 -4.66
N VAL A 62 -9.81 -4.54 -5.45
CA VAL A 62 -9.82 -3.09 -5.65
C VAL A 62 -11.25 -2.58 -5.54
N VAL A 63 -11.48 -1.64 -4.62
CA VAL A 63 -12.82 -1.07 -4.38
C VAL A 63 -13.35 -0.29 -5.59
N SER A 64 -12.48 0.44 -6.27
CA SER A 64 -12.83 1.23 -7.46
C SER A 64 -11.71 1.14 -8.48
N PRO A 65 -11.76 0.23 -9.47
CA PRO A 65 -10.71 0.11 -10.47
C PRO A 65 -10.75 1.26 -11.51
N PRO A 66 -9.61 1.63 -12.13
CA PRO A 66 -9.57 2.60 -13.21
C PRO A 66 -10.33 2.07 -14.44
N ARG A 67 -10.84 2.99 -15.27
CA ARG A 67 -11.58 2.66 -16.50
C ARG A 67 -10.76 2.80 -17.77
N ARG A 68 -9.70 3.61 -17.74
CA ARG A 68 -8.84 3.94 -18.87
C ARG A 68 -7.45 3.35 -18.72
N ALA A 69 -6.86 3.47 -17.53
CA ALA A 69 -5.54 2.92 -17.28
C ALA A 69 -5.57 1.39 -17.22
N THR A 70 -4.59 0.75 -17.84
CA THR A 70 -4.53 -0.73 -17.96
C THR A 70 -3.36 -1.34 -17.19
N ALA A 71 -2.41 -0.54 -16.70
CA ALA A 71 -1.24 -1.02 -16.00
C ALA A 71 -1.39 -0.84 -14.48
N MET A 72 -1.73 -1.93 -13.79
CA MET A 72 -1.75 -2.00 -12.33
C MET A 72 -0.94 -3.20 -11.85
N ILE A 73 -0.10 -2.97 -10.83
CA ILE A 73 0.78 -3.96 -10.22
C ILE A 73 0.39 -4.08 -8.75
N SER A 74 -0.04 -5.28 -8.35
CA SER A 74 -0.26 -5.62 -6.94
C SER A 74 1.09 -5.81 -6.23
N ALA A 75 1.21 -5.24 -5.03
CA ALA A 75 2.30 -5.50 -4.10
C ALA A 75 1.99 -6.67 -3.13
N GLY A 76 0.78 -7.23 -3.19
CA GLY A 76 0.28 -8.30 -2.33
C GLY A 76 -1.05 -7.93 -1.64
N ASN A 77 -1.61 -8.91 -0.91
CA ASN A 77 -2.90 -8.78 -0.24
C ASN A 77 -2.73 -8.26 1.20
N TYR A 78 -3.33 -7.11 1.48
CA TYR A 78 -3.29 -6.42 2.77
C TYR A 78 -3.93 -7.24 3.89
N ASP A 79 -4.93 -8.04 3.55
CA ASP A 79 -5.73 -8.80 4.51
C ASP A 79 -5.16 -10.21 4.77
N GLU A 80 -4.19 -10.66 3.97
CA GLU A 80 -3.56 -11.97 4.14
C GLU A 80 -3.02 -12.11 5.57
N ARG A 81 -3.23 -13.27 6.19
CA ARG A 81 -2.78 -13.52 7.56
C ARG A 81 -1.39 -14.12 7.58
N LEU A 82 -0.54 -13.60 8.45
CA LEU A 82 0.81 -14.10 8.68
C LEU A 82 0.93 -14.60 10.12
N TRP A 83 1.58 -15.76 10.25
CA TRP A 83 2.02 -16.28 11.54
C TRP A 83 3.41 -15.74 11.87
N LEU A 84 3.50 -14.98 12.96
CA LEU A 84 4.76 -14.52 13.54
C LEU A 84 5.07 -15.37 14.79
N PRO A 85 6.23 -16.05 14.84
CA PRO A 85 6.59 -16.83 16.01
C PRO A 85 6.89 -15.91 17.21
N ALA A 86 6.77 -16.45 18.42
CA ALA A 86 7.21 -15.77 19.62
C ALA A 86 8.71 -15.44 19.55
N VAL A 87 9.11 -14.32 20.16
CA VAL A 87 10.50 -13.86 20.19
C VAL A 87 11.00 -13.76 21.62
N GLU A 88 12.30 -13.96 21.82
CA GLU A 88 12.90 -13.90 23.17
C GLU A 88 12.93 -12.49 23.75
N ARG A 89 12.98 -11.46 22.88
CA ARG A 89 13.16 -10.06 23.28
C ARG A 89 12.36 -9.14 22.36
N ALA A 90 11.59 -8.25 22.97
CA ALA A 90 10.97 -7.11 22.31
C ALA A 90 11.80 -5.84 22.54
N LEU A 91 11.83 -4.96 21.53
CA LEU A 91 12.44 -3.64 21.62
C LEU A 91 11.34 -2.58 21.57
N GLY A 92 11.35 -1.63 22.50
CA GLY A 92 10.32 -0.59 22.60
C GLY A 92 9.21 -0.96 23.59
N SER A 93 7.96 -1.00 23.12
CA SER A 93 6.78 -1.27 23.97
C SER A 93 6.74 -2.73 24.44
N ALA A 94 6.20 -2.97 25.64
CA ALA A 94 5.96 -4.32 26.17
C ALA A 94 4.76 -5.02 25.51
N GLY A 95 3.89 -4.29 24.82
CA GLY A 95 2.70 -4.83 24.15
C GLY A 95 2.40 -4.17 22.81
N ILE A 96 1.65 -4.88 21.98
CA ILE A 96 1.17 -4.46 20.65
C ILE A 96 -0.33 -4.19 20.75
N GLY A 97 -0.72 -2.92 20.92
CA GLY A 97 -2.11 -2.55 21.16
C GLY A 97 -3.08 -2.91 20.03
N THR A 98 -2.61 -2.95 18.78
CA THR A 98 -3.42 -3.36 17.62
C THR A 98 -3.73 -4.85 17.57
N ALA A 99 -3.00 -5.66 18.34
CA ALA A 99 -3.16 -7.11 18.43
C ALA A 99 -3.61 -7.58 19.82
N ASP A 100 -3.74 -6.67 20.79
CA ASP A 100 -4.00 -6.97 22.21
C ASP A 100 -3.13 -8.12 22.74
N ALA A 101 -1.82 -8.00 22.51
CA ALA A 101 -0.85 -9.06 22.79
C ALA A 101 0.46 -8.50 23.37
N ASP A 102 1.15 -9.34 24.16
CA ASP A 102 2.51 -9.06 24.59
C ASP A 102 3.45 -8.97 23.37
N ALA A 103 4.41 -8.05 23.40
CA ALA A 103 5.30 -7.80 22.27
C ALA A 103 6.24 -8.98 21.94
N THR A 104 6.36 -9.96 22.84
CA THR A 104 7.14 -11.19 22.65
C THR A 104 6.30 -12.39 22.26
N ALA A 105 4.96 -12.29 22.29
CA ALA A 105 4.07 -13.40 21.99
C ALA A 105 4.11 -13.81 20.51
N ALA A 106 3.70 -15.05 20.22
CA ALA A 106 3.38 -15.43 18.86
C ALA A 106 2.09 -14.74 18.43
N LEU A 107 2.01 -14.33 17.16
CA LEU A 107 0.91 -13.54 16.63
C LEU A 107 0.39 -14.14 15.33
N ASP A 108 -0.92 -14.16 15.19
CA ASP A 108 -1.60 -14.35 13.91
C ASP A 108 -2.29 -13.04 13.55
N VAL A 109 -1.68 -12.29 12.64
CA VAL A 109 -2.08 -10.92 12.30
C VAL A 109 -2.15 -10.74 10.78
N PRO A 110 -3.03 -9.87 10.28
CA PRO A 110 -2.99 -9.52 8.87
C PRO A 110 -1.68 -8.81 8.53
N VAL A 111 -1.20 -8.98 7.30
CA VAL A 111 -0.03 -8.32 6.70
C VAL A 111 -0.06 -6.81 6.96
N ALA A 112 -1.26 -6.21 6.91
CA ALA A 112 -1.59 -4.84 7.30
C ALA A 112 -0.95 -4.33 8.60
N GLN A 113 -0.77 -5.19 9.61
CA GLN A 113 -0.23 -4.78 10.91
C GLN A 113 1.29 -4.64 10.91
N ILE A 114 1.96 -5.21 9.91
CA ILE A 114 3.41 -5.13 9.78
C ILE A 114 3.72 -3.88 8.95
N HIS A 115 4.30 -2.88 9.59
CA HIS A 115 4.61 -1.63 8.93
C HIS A 115 5.54 -1.84 7.72
N GLY A 116 5.11 -1.38 6.55
CA GLY A 116 5.87 -1.48 5.30
C GLY A 116 5.87 -2.86 4.64
N SER A 117 5.08 -3.82 5.13
CA SER A 117 5.02 -5.19 4.59
C SER A 117 4.64 -5.26 3.11
N LEU A 118 3.77 -4.35 2.66
CA LEU A 118 3.35 -4.22 1.26
C LEU A 118 3.75 -2.87 0.67
N SER A 119 4.78 -2.23 1.24
CA SER A 119 5.13 -0.85 0.92
C SER A 119 5.20 -0.64 -0.59
N PRO A 120 4.29 0.15 -1.18
CA PRO A 120 4.33 0.47 -2.59
C PRO A 120 5.38 1.57 -2.87
N LEU A 121 5.95 2.16 -1.82
CA LEU A 121 6.94 3.23 -1.86
C LEU A 121 8.34 2.63 -1.93
N GLY A 122 8.82 2.40 -3.15
CA GLY A 122 10.17 1.87 -3.41
C GLY A 122 11.35 2.81 -3.08
N CYS A 123 11.23 3.81 -2.20
CA CYS A 123 12.24 4.87 -2.06
C CYS A 123 12.91 5.04 -0.69
N GLY A 124 12.61 4.22 0.33
CA GLY A 124 13.17 4.39 1.68
C GLY A 124 13.71 3.11 2.33
N ARG A 125 14.77 3.25 3.14
CA ARG A 125 15.18 2.18 4.08
C ARG A 125 14.31 2.29 5.33
N LEU A 126 13.45 1.30 5.58
CA LEU A 126 12.88 1.07 6.90
C LEU A 126 14.03 0.78 7.87
N MET A 127 14.28 1.69 8.81
CA MET A 127 15.32 1.56 9.83
C MET A 127 14.66 1.60 11.21
N CYS A 128 14.72 0.50 11.96
CA CYS A 128 14.49 0.50 13.40
C CYS A 128 15.85 0.67 14.09
N ARG A 129 16.00 1.69 14.93
CA ARG A 129 17.18 1.84 15.82
C ARG A 129 16.80 1.34 17.20
N GLU A 130 17.72 0.64 17.86
CA GLU A 130 17.55 0.30 19.27
C GLU A 130 17.30 1.57 20.09
N ALA A 131 16.29 1.52 20.97
CA ALA A 131 16.09 2.57 21.97
C ALA A 131 17.28 2.51 22.94
N VAL A 132 18.07 3.58 22.97
CA VAL A 132 19.15 3.79 23.95
C VAL A 132 18.56 4.21 25.27
#